data_AF-A0A7K2E2L8-F1
#
_entry.id   AF-A0A7K2E2L8-F1
#
_cell.length_a   1.000
_cell.length_b   1.000
_cell.length_c   1.000
_cell.angle_alpha   90.00
_cell.angle_beta   90.00
_cell.angle_gamma   90.00
#
_symmetry.space_group_name_H-M   'P 1'
#
loop_
_entity.id
_entity.type
_entity.pdbx_description
1 polymer ?
#
loop_
_entity_poly.entity_id
_entity_poly.type
_entity_poly.pdbx_seq_one_letter_code
_entity_poly.pdbx_strand_id
1 'polypeptide(L)'
;DWRRGERWFRRMLTDGDIPQNAGNWQWVAGTGPDAAPYFRVFNPVAQSRRHDPEGRYLRRWLPELDRLDSRAIHAPWQAAPAELAAAGVRLGADYPAPTVDHDEARERALAAYREALTG
;
A
#
# COMPACT_ATOMS: atom_id res chain seq x y z
N ASP A 1 -7.09 13.34 2.74
CA ASP A 1 -8.55 13.29 2.84
C ASP A 1 -9.04 11.89 2.47
N TRP A 2 -9.49 11.11 3.46
CA TRP A 2 -9.94 9.72 3.28
C TRP A 2 -11.20 9.60 2.41
N ARG A 3 -12.00 10.67 2.30
CA ARG A 3 -13.26 10.68 1.53
C ARG A 3 -13.05 10.45 0.04
N ARG A 4 -11.85 10.70 -0.49
CA ARG A 4 -11.52 10.39 -1.89
C ARG A 4 -11.49 8.88 -2.13
N GLY A 5 -10.93 8.12 -1.20
CA GLY A 5 -10.89 6.66 -1.25
C GLY A 5 -12.28 6.04 -1.06
N GLU A 6 -13.05 6.55 -0.10
CA GLU A 6 -14.45 6.15 0.13
C GLU A 6 -15.30 6.24 -1.15
N ARG A 7 -15.23 7.38 -1.85
CA ARG A 7 -15.98 7.59 -3.10
C ARG A 7 -15.55 6.67 -4.23
N TRP A 8 -14.27 6.32 -4.29
CA TRP A 8 -13.77 5.36 -5.27
C TRP A 8 -14.33 3.96 -4.98
N PHE A 9 -14.22 3.51 -3.73
CA PHE A 9 -14.71 2.20 -3.30
C PHE A 9 -16.21 2.04 -3.52
N ARG A 10 -16.99 3.08 -3.20
CA ARG A 10 -18.45 3.11 -3.44
C ARG A 10 -18.82 2.84 -4.91
N ARG A 11 -17.95 3.21 -5.87
CA ARG A 11 -18.21 3.03 -7.31
C ARG A 11 -17.72 1.68 -7.83
N MET A 12 -16.69 1.12 -7.22
CA MET A 12 -15.96 -0.04 -7.75
C MET A 12 -16.34 -1.37 -7.08
N LEU A 13 -16.79 -1.32 -5.82
CA LEU A 13 -17.12 -2.51 -5.06
C LEU A 13 -18.54 -3.00 -5.36
N THR A 14 -18.65 -4.27 -5.75
CA THR A 14 -19.94 -4.94 -5.99
C THR A 14 -20.71 -5.19 -4.69
N ASP A 15 -20.02 -5.25 -3.55
CA ASP A 15 -20.54 -5.39 -2.19
C ASP A 15 -20.61 -4.06 -1.43
N GLY A 16 -20.52 -2.93 -2.14
CA GLY A 16 -20.39 -1.59 -1.58
C GLY A 16 -21.57 -1.12 -0.73
N ASP A 17 -21.63 -1.56 0.52
CA ASP A 17 -22.54 -1.05 1.53
C ASP A 17 -22.05 0.32 2.05
N ILE A 18 -22.95 1.31 2.01
CA ILE A 18 -22.62 2.71 2.34
C ILE A 18 -22.12 2.86 3.79
N PRO A 19 -22.83 2.39 4.83
CA PRO A 19 -22.37 2.54 6.20
C PRO A 19 -21.08 1.77 6.48
N GLN A 20 -20.93 0.54 5.97
CA GLN A 20 -19.69 -0.24 6.13
C GLN A 20 -18.49 0.45 5.46
N ASN A 21 -18.66 0.95 4.22
CA ASN A 21 -17.59 1.66 3.52
C ASN A 21 -17.17 2.92 4.30
N ALA A 22 -18.13 3.78 4.65
CA ALA A 22 -17.84 5.02 5.37
C ALA A 22 -17.25 4.75 6.78
N GLY A 23 -17.72 3.74 7.49
CA GLY A 23 -17.22 3.34 8.79
C GLY A 23 -15.78 2.82 8.73
N ASN A 24 -15.48 1.92 7.80
CA ASN A 24 -14.13 1.37 7.63
C ASN A 24 -13.12 2.44 7.20
N TRP A 25 -13.49 3.36 6.31
CA TRP A 25 -12.63 4.48 5.94
C TRP A 25 -12.34 5.43 7.12
N GLN A 26 -13.33 5.69 7.98
CA GLN A 26 -13.13 6.45 9.21
C GLN A 26 -12.20 5.72 10.18
N TRP A 27 -12.41 4.41 10.36
CA TRP A 27 -11.60 3.58 11.25
C TRP A 27 -10.12 3.56 10.85
N VAL A 28 -9.82 3.37 9.55
CA VAL A 28 -8.44 3.42 9.02
C VAL A 28 -7.86 4.83 9.11
N ALA A 29 -8.67 5.87 8.95
CA ALA A 29 -8.24 7.26 9.05
C ALA A 29 -8.01 7.75 10.50
N GLY A 30 -8.19 6.89 11.51
CA GLY A 30 -8.00 7.25 12.91
C GLY A 30 -9.15 8.08 13.51
N THR A 31 -10.33 8.09 12.88
CA THR A 31 -11.51 8.83 13.35
C THR A 31 -12.57 7.88 13.89
N GLY A 32 -13.06 8.15 15.10
CA GLY A 32 -14.07 7.34 15.78
C GLY A 32 -13.56 6.72 17.09
N PRO A 33 -14.47 6.19 17.93
CA PRO A 33 -14.14 5.72 19.28
C PRO A 33 -13.17 4.54 19.31
N ASP A 34 -13.22 3.67 18.30
CA ASP A 34 -12.42 2.43 18.22
C ASP A 34 -11.40 2.43 17.08
N ALA A 35 -11.08 3.62 16.54
CA ALA A 35 -10.23 3.74 15.36
C ALA A 35 -8.81 3.21 15.57
N ALA A 36 -8.20 2.70 14.50
CA ALA A 36 -6.79 2.36 14.53
C ALA A 36 -5.97 3.62 14.89
N PRO A 37 -5.03 3.56 15.86
CA PRO A 37 -4.27 4.74 16.23
C PRO A 37 -3.51 5.31 15.04
N TYR A 38 -3.71 6.60 14.73
CA TYR A 38 -3.18 7.22 13.51
C TYR A 38 -1.65 7.13 13.38
N PHE A 39 -0.93 7.07 14.50
CA PHE A 39 0.52 6.90 14.50
C PHE A 39 1.00 5.51 14.02
N ARG A 40 0.10 4.54 13.83
CA ARG A 40 0.41 3.22 13.27
C ARG A 40 0.43 3.28 11.74
N VAL A 41 1.57 3.67 11.19
CA VAL A 41 1.86 3.59 9.76
C VAL A 41 2.60 2.28 9.49
N PHE A 42 1.93 1.33 8.83
CA PHE A 42 2.54 0.05 8.47
C PHE A 42 3.31 0.13 7.16
N ASN A 43 4.44 -0.59 7.08
CA ASN A 43 5.20 -0.74 5.85
C ASN A 43 4.48 -1.72 4.89
N PRO A 44 4.05 -1.28 3.68
CA PRO A 44 3.35 -2.13 2.73
C PRO A 44 4.14 -3.37 2.31
N VAL A 45 5.47 -3.28 2.19
CA VAL A 45 6.35 -4.40 1.83
C VAL A 45 6.34 -5.45 2.95
N ALA A 46 6.39 -5.01 4.21
CA ALA A 46 6.33 -5.91 5.36
C ALA A 46 4.97 -6.61 5.46
N GLN A 47 3.86 -5.89 5.22
CA GLN A 47 2.52 -6.48 5.17
C GLN A 47 2.38 -7.46 4.00
N SER A 48 2.89 -7.11 2.83
CA SER A 48 2.86 -7.96 1.65
C SER A 48 3.58 -9.29 1.89
N ARG A 49 4.81 -9.27 2.43
CA ARG A 49 5.56 -10.48 2.80
C ARG A 49 4.85 -11.32 3.86
N ARG A 50 4.16 -10.69 4.81
CA ARG A 50 3.43 -11.38 5.88
C ARG A 50 2.19 -12.10 5.35
N HIS A 51 1.43 -11.46 4.45
CA HIS A 51 0.12 -11.93 4.02
C HIS A 51 0.15 -12.71 2.69
N ASP A 52 1.22 -12.56 1.90
CA ASP A 52 1.45 -13.27 0.65
C ASP A 52 2.92 -13.68 0.53
N PRO A 53 3.46 -14.53 1.43
CA PRO A 53 4.91 -14.81 1.51
C PRO A 53 5.50 -15.40 0.23
N GLU A 54 4.67 -16.06 -0.58
CA GLU A 54 5.07 -16.62 -1.86
C GLU A 54 4.81 -15.67 -3.03
N GLY A 55 4.19 -14.51 -2.83
CA GLY A 55 3.84 -13.56 -3.88
C GLY A 55 2.76 -14.06 -4.86
N ARG A 56 1.92 -15.03 -4.47
CA ARG A 56 0.92 -15.63 -5.36
C ARG A 56 -0.16 -14.63 -5.76
N TYR A 57 -0.58 -13.78 -4.84
CA TYR A 57 -1.55 -12.72 -5.12
C TYR A 57 -0.94 -11.69 -6.07
N LEU A 58 0.31 -11.29 -5.83
CA LEU A 58 1.03 -10.35 -6.70
C LEU A 58 1.17 -10.91 -8.12
N ARG A 59 1.58 -12.17 -8.29
CA ARG A 59 1.69 -12.82 -9.62
C ARG A 59 0.38 -12.82 -10.40
N ARG A 60 -0.74 -13.05 -9.70
CA ARG A 60 -2.06 -13.07 -10.32
C ARG A 60 -2.49 -11.69 -10.84
N TRP A 61 -2.18 -10.63 -10.11
CA TRP A 61 -2.70 -9.28 -10.39
C TRP A 61 -1.69 -8.33 -11.03
N LEU A 62 -0.40 -8.66 -10.98
CA LEU A 62 0.72 -7.95 -11.59
C LEU A 62 1.53 -8.94 -12.45
N PRO A 63 0.97 -9.42 -13.58
CA PRO A 63 1.61 -10.44 -14.41
C PRO A 63 2.97 -10.00 -14.96
N GLU A 64 3.22 -8.70 -15.08
CA GLU A 64 4.52 -8.13 -15.44
C GLU A 64 5.63 -8.48 -14.43
N LEU A 65 5.28 -8.85 -13.19
CA LEU A 65 6.22 -9.24 -12.14
C LEU A 65 6.31 -10.76 -11.92
N ASP A 66 5.58 -11.57 -12.70
CA ASP A 66 5.36 -12.99 -12.40
C ASP A 66 6.65 -13.83 -12.27
N ARG A 67 7.65 -13.43 -13.06
CA ARG A 67 8.94 -14.12 -13.17
C ARG A 67 9.95 -13.74 -12.09
N LEU A 68 9.64 -12.75 -11.25
CA LEU A 68 10.47 -12.44 -10.09
C LEU A 68 10.37 -13.56 -9.05
N ASP A 69 11.43 -13.76 -8.28
CA ASP A 69 11.38 -14.67 -7.14
C ASP A 69 10.46 -14.13 -6.03
N SER A 70 10.08 -14.99 -5.09
CA SER A 70 9.17 -14.64 -3.99
C SER A 70 9.74 -13.58 -3.03
N ARG A 71 11.04 -13.30 -3.05
CA ARG A 71 11.65 -12.26 -2.21
C ARG A 71 11.59 -10.90 -2.91
N ALA A 72 11.94 -10.86 -4.19
CA ALA A 72 12.05 -9.67 -5.02
C ALA A 72 10.69 -9.11 -5.44
N ILE A 73 9.68 -9.96 -5.66
CA ILE A 73 8.34 -9.53 -6.10
C ILE A 73 7.67 -8.51 -5.14
N HIS A 74 8.01 -8.55 -3.85
CA HIS A 74 7.46 -7.62 -2.85
C HIS A 74 8.07 -6.22 -2.88
N ALA A 75 9.28 -6.07 -3.44
CA ALA A 75 9.95 -4.79 -3.59
C ALA A 75 10.88 -4.82 -4.82
N PRO A 76 10.33 -4.81 -6.05
CA PRO A 76 11.13 -4.96 -7.28
C PRO A 76 12.22 -3.89 -7.42
N TRP A 77 11.99 -2.68 -6.91
CA TRP A 77 12.96 -1.58 -6.90
C TRP A 77 14.19 -1.81 -6.01
N GLN A 78 14.17 -2.82 -5.14
CA GLN A 78 15.30 -3.23 -4.32
C GLN A 78 16.03 -4.46 -4.90
N ALA A 79 15.50 -5.07 -5.96
CA ALA A 79 16.10 -6.23 -6.59
C ALA A 79 17.37 -5.83 -7.38
N ALA A 80 18.31 -6.77 -7.50
CA ALA A 80 19.51 -6.52 -8.27
C ALA A 80 19.16 -6.34 -9.75
N PRO A 81 19.91 -5.51 -10.51
CA PRO A 81 19.67 -5.33 -11.94
C PRO A 81 19.67 -6.64 -12.73
N ALA A 82 20.48 -7.63 -12.33
CA ALA A 82 20.51 -8.95 -12.94
C ALA A 82 19.23 -9.77 -12.68
N GLU A 83 18.64 -9.67 -11.48
CA GLU A 83 17.37 -10.35 -11.14
C GLU A 83 16.22 -9.75 -11.97
N LEU A 84 16.17 -8.42 -12.08
CA LEU A 84 15.20 -7.71 -12.90
C LEU A 84 15.34 -8.06 -14.39
N ALA A 85 16.57 -8.08 -14.91
CA ALA A 85 16.84 -8.45 -16.30
C ALA A 85 16.44 -9.91 -16.59
N ALA A 86 16.74 -10.84 -15.69
CA ALA A 86 16.36 -12.25 -15.83
C ALA A 86 14.83 -12.45 -15.81
N ALA A 87 14.10 -11.64 -15.04
CA ALA A 87 12.65 -11.64 -15.01
C ALA A 87 12.01 -10.84 -16.17
N GLY A 88 12.80 -10.07 -16.92
CA GLY A 88 12.31 -9.22 -18.02
C GLY A 88 11.59 -7.96 -17.54
N VAL A 89 11.91 -7.46 -16.34
CA VAL A 89 11.25 -6.30 -15.72
C VAL A 89 12.13 -5.06 -15.88
N ARG A 90 11.60 -3.99 -16.48
CA ARG A 90 12.27 -2.66 -16.49
C ARG A 90 11.50 -1.68 -15.63
N LEU A 91 12.15 -1.19 -14.58
CA LEU A 91 11.56 -0.19 -13.71
C LEU A 91 11.38 1.14 -14.46
N GLY A 92 10.22 1.76 -14.26
CA GLY A 92 9.80 2.99 -14.95
C GLY A 92 9.20 2.78 -16.35
N ALA A 93 9.24 1.55 -16.89
CA ALA A 93 8.62 1.21 -18.17
C ALA A 93 7.57 0.11 -18.01
N ASP A 94 7.95 -1.04 -17.45
CA ASP A 94 7.05 -2.18 -17.24
C ASP A 94 6.40 -2.11 -15.85
N TYR A 95 7.15 -1.63 -14.84
CA TYR A 95 6.64 -1.44 -13.48
C TYR A 95 7.25 -0.19 -12.84
N PRO A 96 6.49 0.67 -12.15
CA PRO A 96 7.03 1.94 -11.65
C PRO A 96 7.94 1.76 -10.44
N ALA A 97 8.82 2.73 -10.22
CA ALA A 97 9.46 2.93 -8.91
C ALA A 97 8.42 3.45 -7.89
N PRO A 98 8.66 3.30 -6.57
CA PRO A 98 7.78 3.85 -5.54
C PRO A 98 7.55 5.35 -5.74
N THR A 99 6.30 5.78 -5.66
CA THR A 99 5.94 7.21 -5.80
C THR A 99 6.42 8.04 -4.60
N VAL A 100 6.65 7.41 -3.45
CA VAL A 100 7.18 8.03 -2.24
C VAL A 100 8.15 7.07 -1.55
N ASP A 101 9.15 7.61 -0.87
CA ASP A 101 9.90 6.85 0.12
C ASP A 101 9.03 6.61 1.36
N HIS A 102 9.06 5.38 1.90
CA HIS A 102 8.17 5.01 2.99
C HIS A 102 8.54 5.68 4.31
N ASP A 103 9.83 5.81 4.61
CA ASP A 103 10.30 6.38 5.86
C ASP A 103 10.00 7.88 5.87
N GLU A 104 10.29 8.58 4.77
CA GLU A 104 9.92 10.00 4.61
C GLU A 104 8.40 10.22 4.69
N ALA A 105 7.61 9.38 4.02
CA ALA A 105 6.15 9.48 4.04
C ALA A 105 5.59 9.24 5.44
N ARG A 106 6.16 8.30 6.19
CA ARG A 106 5.80 8.00 7.57
C ARG A 106 6.12 9.18 8.48
N GLU A 107 7.32 9.76 8.38
CA GLU A 107 7.69 10.93 9.19
C GLU A 107 6.77 12.11 8.92
N ARG A 108 6.48 12.40 7.65
CA ARG A 108 5.54 13.45 7.24
C ARG A 108 4.14 13.22 7.82
N ALA A 109 3.64 11.98 7.78
CA ALA A 109 2.34 11.65 8.35
C ALA A 109 2.29 11.86 9.88
N LEU A 110 3.34 11.45 10.59
CA LEU A 110 3.45 11.63 12.03
C LEU A 110 3.62 13.10 12.43
N ALA A 111 4.32 13.90 11.63
CA ALA A 111 4.45 15.34 11.84
C ALA A 111 3.10 16.05 11.72
N ALA A 112 2.36 15.81 10.65
CA ALA A 112 1.02 16.37 10.45
C ALA A 112 0.04 15.95 11.56
N TYR A 113 0.16 14.71 12.06
CA TYR A 113 -0.64 14.26 13.19
C TYR A 113 -0.32 15.02 14.48
N ARG A 114 0.96 15.23 14.79
CA ARG A 114 1.37 16.02 15.97
C ARG A 114 0.86 17.45 15.88
N GLU A 115 0.99 18.08 14.71
CA GLU A 115 0.50 19.44 14.46
C GLU A 115 -1.01 19.54 14.70
N ALA A 116 -1.79 18.60 14.18
CA ALA A 116 -3.24 18.54 14.36
C ALA A 116 -3.70 18.28 15.81
N LEU A 117 -2.82 17.78 16.68
CA LEU A 117 -3.12 17.64 18.12
C LEU A 117 -2.81 18.92 18.92
N THR A 118 -1.98 19.82 18.37
CA THR A 118 -1.51 21.02 19.05
C THR A 118 -2.22 22.31 18.63
N GLY A 119 -2.93 22.29 17.51
CA GLY A 119 -3.75 23.39 17.01
C GLY A 119 -5.22 23.23 17.41
#